data_AF-A0A936JGK9-F1
#
_entry.id   AF-A0A936JGK9-F1
#
_cell.length_a   1.000
_cell.length_b   1.000
_cell.length_c   1.000
_cell.angle_alpha   90.00
_cell.angle_beta   90.00
_cell.angle_gamma   90.00
#
_symmetry.space_group_name_H-M   'P 1'
#
loop_
_entity.id
_entity.type
_entity.pdbx_description
1 polymer ?
#
loop_
_entity_poly.entity_id
_entity_poly.type
_entity_poly.pdbx_seq_one_letter_code
_entity_poly.pdbx_strand_id
1 'polypeptide(L)'
;MTCNGVEARPNPPDGKWGFFGHKRINRLAVFTLPPEMMVFYKKNIEYVTEHAVDPDKRRYATKHEGARHYIDLDRYGKMPFDNLPRDWNTALMYYTDWIWKNGAGDTVRICKAEFLRNGKDSVCLEGKWNGKKVRSVIHVAKYKPFFLRNFVYKYYDDEIVSPVDSFNALFGITLPPGVIEPEDHLSEHGVNPYNLTSMFAKLVTAFKERDHKQILKLSTEFGHYVGDAHVPLHTCSNYNGQLTGQDGIHGFWESRIPELFADLEYDALVGSAVYIKKPNEYFWKIVFDSHAFVDSVLTIEKRLSQTYPTDQQYCQAERLGLVVRAQCPEYAKEYEVQMDGMIEDRWRASIHTIGSLWYTAWVDAGQPDMSKPGVIEWTDAEKKAMEEEEKKYRAGKIKGRPHDD
;
A
#
# COMPACT_ATOMS: atom_id res chain seq x y z
N MET A 1 -26.86 12.29 42.97
CA MET A 1 -25.42 12.06 42.74
C MET A 1 -25.29 11.39 41.39
N THR A 2 -25.05 12.18 40.35
CA THR A 2 -24.81 11.72 38.98
C THR A 2 -23.32 11.44 38.84
N CYS A 3 -22.94 10.20 38.55
CA CYS A 3 -21.56 9.85 38.27
C CYS A 3 -21.19 10.38 36.88
N ASN A 4 -20.21 11.29 36.85
CA ASN A 4 -19.66 11.88 35.65
C ASN A 4 -19.01 10.81 34.76
N GLY A 5 -19.23 10.98 33.46
CA GLY A 5 -18.64 10.17 32.41
C GLY A 5 -17.12 10.20 32.46
N VAL A 6 -16.53 9.01 32.34
CA VAL A 6 -15.12 8.86 32.03
C VAL A 6 -14.99 9.19 30.55
N GLU A 7 -14.52 10.40 30.24
CA GLU A 7 -14.03 10.72 28.91
C GLU A 7 -12.88 9.76 28.58
N ALA A 8 -13.05 9.00 27.49
CA ALA A 8 -11.98 8.19 26.93
C ALA A 8 -10.81 9.13 26.60
N ARG A 9 -9.67 8.93 27.26
CA ARG A 9 -8.44 9.64 26.90
C ARG A 9 -8.07 9.23 25.47
N PRO A 10 -7.72 10.17 24.58
CA PRO A 10 -7.21 9.80 23.26
C PRO A 10 -5.93 8.98 23.44
N ASN A 11 -5.87 7.79 22.83
CA ASN A 11 -4.64 7.03 22.74
C ASN A 11 -3.59 7.90 22.03
N PRO A 12 -2.35 7.99 22.54
CA PRO A 12 -1.27 8.57 21.77
C PRO A 12 -1.09 7.76 20.46
N PRO A 13 -0.64 8.36 19.35
CA PRO A 13 -0.44 7.64 18.11
C PRO A 13 0.62 6.54 18.32
N ASP A 14 0.17 5.29 18.33
CA ASP A 14 0.97 4.05 18.53
C ASP A 14 1.93 3.74 17.38
N GLY A 15 2.01 4.60 16.37
CA GLY A 15 2.69 4.31 15.11
C GLY A 15 4.20 4.08 15.18
N LYS A 16 4.90 4.32 16.30
CA LYS A 16 6.36 4.05 16.36
C LYS A 16 6.73 2.57 16.38
N TRP A 17 5.77 1.67 16.57
CA TRP A 17 6.02 0.24 16.83
C TRP A 17 5.53 -0.72 15.74
N GLY A 18 4.57 -0.31 14.88
CA GLY A 18 4.34 -0.95 13.57
C GLY A 18 5.52 -0.85 12.59
N PHE A 19 6.61 -0.23 13.05
CA PHE A 19 7.77 0.16 12.27
C PHE A 19 8.94 -0.82 12.39
N PHE A 20 9.00 -1.65 13.43
CA PHE A 20 10.16 -2.55 13.66
C PHE A 20 10.42 -3.44 12.45
N GLY A 21 9.38 -4.12 11.95
CA GLY A 21 9.47 -5.00 10.79
C GLY A 21 10.07 -4.28 9.58
N HIS A 22 9.46 -3.15 9.17
CA HIS A 22 9.90 -2.34 8.03
C HIS A 22 11.33 -1.83 8.16
N LYS A 23 11.71 -1.30 9.33
CA LYS A 23 13.08 -0.85 9.61
C LYS A 23 14.08 -2.01 9.46
N ARG A 24 13.73 -3.17 10.03
CA ARG A 24 14.62 -4.32 10.09
C ARG A 24 14.82 -4.95 8.72
N ILE A 25 13.75 -5.19 7.96
CA ILE A 25 13.86 -5.79 6.62
C ILE A 25 14.65 -4.90 5.66
N ASN A 26 14.45 -3.57 5.71
CA ASN A 26 15.20 -2.62 4.89
C ASN A 26 16.68 -2.59 5.26
N ARG A 27 17.00 -2.58 6.56
CA ARG A 27 18.38 -2.66 7.03
C ARG A 27 19.06 -3.94 6.55
N LEU A 28 18.38 -5.08 6.67
CA LEU A 28 18.93 -6.38 6.31
C LEU A 28 19.10 -6.55 4.80
N ALA A 29 18.20 -5.95 4.00
CA ALA A 29 18.28 -5.99 2.54
C ALA A 29 19.60 -5.42 1.99
N VAL A 30 20.21 -4.44 2.69
CA VAL A 30 21.53 -3.86 2.33
C VAL A 30 22.61 -4.93 2.26
N PHE A 31 22.56 -5.96 3.11
CA PHE A 31 23.58 -7.02 3.17
C PHE A 31 23.43 -8.07 2.06
N THR A 32 22.33 -8.04 1.31
CA THR A 32 22.12 -8.92 0.14
C THR A 32 22.78 -8.38 -1.13
N LEU A 33 23.12 -7.08 -1.15
CA LEU A 33 23.57 -6.37 -2.33
C LEU A 33 25.00 -6.76 -2.75
N PRO A 34 25.34 -6.66 -4.05
CA PRO A 34 26.71 -6.87 -4.51
C PRO A 34 27.65 -5.76 -4.02
N PRO A 35 28.98 -6.01 -3.94
CA PRO A 35 29.96 -5.05 -3.40
C PRO A 35 29.87 -3.64 -4.02
N GLU A 36 29.59 -3.57 -5.32
CA GLU A 36 29.49 -2.34 -6.10
C GLU A 36 28.37 -1.42 -5.60
N MET A 37 27.25 -2.00 -5.16
CA MET A 37 26.14 -1.24 -4.56
C MET A 37 26.33 -1.07 -3.06
N MET A 38 26.88 -2.09 -2.39
CA MET A 38 26.97 -2.13 -0.94
C MET A 38 27.76 -0.95 -0.37
N VAL A 39 28.78 -0.46 -1.07
CA VAL A 39 29.56 0.73 -0.66
C VAL A 39 28.68 1.97 -0.44
N PHE A 40 27.64 2.15 -1.27
CA PHE A 40 26.70 3.25 -1.16
C PHE A 40 25.68 3.02 -0.05
N TYR A 41 25.01 1.86 -0.06
CA TYR A 41 23.92 1.59 0.86
C TYR A 41 24.40 1.40 2.31
N LYS A 42 25.55 0.76 2.52
CA LYS A 42 26.13 0.57 3.85
C LYS A 42 26.51 1.89 4.51
N LYS A 43 27.01 2.86 3.73
CA LYS A 43 27.30 4.21 4.22
C LYS A 43 26.04 4.96 4.69
N ASN A 44 24.89 4.67 4.06
CA ASN A 44 23.61 5.32 4.33
C ASN A 44 22.61 4.41 5.07
N ILE A 45 23.09 3.33 5.71
CA ILE A 45 22.22 2.29 6.26
C ILE A 45 21.28 2.81 7.35
N GLU A 46 21.71 3.80 8.14
CA GLU A 46 20.86 4.41 9.16
C GLU A 46 19.73 5.23 8.55
N TYR A 47 19.96 5.91 7.42
CA TYR A 47 18.89 6.58 6.69
C TYR A 47 17.87 5.55 6.17
N VAL A 48 18.36 4.49 5.50
CA VAL A 48 17.51 3.40 4.98
C VAL A 48 16.71 2.75 6.11
N THR A 49 17.30 2.61 7.30
CA THR A 49 16.61 2.04 8.45
C THR A 49 15.55 3.00 8.99
N GLU A 50 15.91 4.25 9.31
CA GLU A 50 15.02 5.18 10.01
C GLU A 50 13.89 5.75 9.15
N HIS A 51 14.12 5.90 7.85
CA HIS A 51 13.15 6.44 6.90
C HIS A 51 12.30 5.35 6.22
N ALA A 52 12.53 4.06 6.52
CA ALA A 52 11.72 2.95 6.01
C ALA A 52 10.25 3.00 6.44
N VAL A 53 9.88 3.93 7.31
CA VAL A 53 8.55 4.06 7.93
C VAL A 53 7.89 5.40 7.59
N ASP A 54 8.57 6.23 6.80
CA ASP A 54 8.02 7.51 6.35
C ASP A 54 6.73 7.34 5.53
N PRO A 55 6.57 6.31 4.67
CA PRO A 55 5.28 6.06 4.01
C PRO A 55 4.08 5.91 4.96
N ASP A 56 4.27 5.31 6.14
CA ASP A 56 3.21 5.23 7.15
C ASP A 56 2.92 6.58 7.80
N LYS A 57 3.96 7.34 8.15
CA LYS A 57 3.82 8.70 8.69
C LYS A 57 3.09 9.60 7.70
N ARG A 58 3.30 9.39 6.41
CA ARG A 58 2.68 10.18 5.34
C ARG A 58 1.17 9.97 5.20
N ARG A 59 0.60 8.88 5.75
CA ARG A 59 -0.86 8.67 5.85
C ARG A 59 -1.56 9.78 6.66
N TYR A 60 -0.83 10.49 7.52
CA TYR A 60 -1.33 11.64 8.28
C TYR A 60 -1.24 12.96 7.48
N ALA A 61 -0.42 12.98 6.42
CA ALA A 61 -0.21 14.15 5.58
C ALA A 61 -1.17 14.20 4.39
N THR A 62 -1.39 13.08 3.71
CA THR A 62 -2.17 13.00 2.46
C THR A 62 -3.17 11.85 2.45
N LYS A 63 -4.35 12.09 1.85
CA LYS A 63 -5.44 11.10 1.70
C LYS A 63 -5.10 9.95 0.75
N HIS A 64 -4.12 10.15 -0.13
CA HIS A 64 -3.76 9.18 -1.17
C HIS A 64 -2.69 8.18 -0.73
N GLU A 65 -2.06 8.39 0.42
CA GLU A 65 -0.98 7.51 0.85
C GLU A 65 -1.51 6.18 1.35
N GLY A 66 -2.56 6.17 2.18
CA GLY A 66 -3.06 4.92 2.79
C GLY A 66 -3.36 3.82 1.77
N ALA A 67 -3.95 4.16 0.62
CA ALA A 67 -4.24 3.20 -0.45
C ALA A 67 -2.99 2.51 -1.03
N ARG A 68 -1.79 3.06 -0.88
CA ARG A 68 -0.55 2.49 -1.45
C ARG A 68 0.01 1.33 -0.65
N HIS A 69 -0.50 1.09 0.55
CA HIS A 69 0.00 0.08 1.49
C HIS A 69 -0.69 -1.27 1.33
N TYR A 70 -1.88 -1.31 0.72
CA TYR A 70 -2.68 -2.54 0.66
C TYR A 70 -3.33 -2.73 -0.72
N ILE A 71 -3.99 -3.88 -0.89
CA ILE A 71 -4.99 -4.15 -1.93
C ILE A 71 -6.02 -5.18 -1.44
N ASP A 72 -7.31 -4.86 -1.41
CA ASP A 72 -8.37 -5.75 -0.96
C ASP A 72 -8.78 -6.73 -2.08
N LEU A 73 -8.00 -7.80 -2.30
CA LEU A 73 -8.19 -8.70 -3.43
C LEU A 73 -9.55 -9.42 -3.45
N ASP A 74 -10.13 -9.65 -2.27
CA ASP A 74 -11.44 -10.26 -2.08
C ASP A 74 -12.59 -9.44 -2.70
N ARG A 75 -12.35 -8.16 -3.02
CA ARG A 75 -13.31 -7.30 -3.75
C ARG A 75 -13.35 -7.58 -5.26
N TYR A 76 -12.34 -8.26 -5.80
CA TYR A 76 -12.15 -8.40 -7.25
C TYR A 76 -12.43 -9.82 -7.77
N GLY A 77 -12.88 -10.73 -6.90
CA GLY A 77 -13.30 -12.08 -7.26
C GLY A 77 -12.44 -13.15 -6.60
N LYS A 78 -12.20 -14.25 -7.32
CA LYS A 78 -11.38 -15.37 -6.86
C LYS A 78 -10.07 -15.42 -7.63
N MET A 79 -9.03 -15.96 -7.01
CA MET A 79 -7.76 -16.26 -7.67
C MET A 79 -7.98 -17.00 -9.01
N PRO A 80 -7.32 -16.59 -10.12
CA PRO A 80 -6.25 -15.60 -10.19
C PRO A 80 -6.72 -14.14 -10.31
N PHE A 81 -7.97 -13.79 -9.98
CA PHE A 81 -8.52 -12.43 -10.03
C PHE A 81 -8.57 -11.85 -11.44
N ASP A 82 -9.10 -12.60 -12.41
CA ASP A 82 -9.12 -12.20 -13.84
C ASP A 82 -9.80 -10.85 -14.11
N ASN A 83 -10.68 -10.40 -13.21
CA ASN A 83 -11.39 -9.13 -13.34
C ASN A 83 -10.54 -7.90 -12.99
N LEU A 84 -9.35 -8.07 -12.40
CA LEU A 84 -8.48 -6.98 -11.95
C LEU A 84 -7.30 -6.79 -12.92
N PRO A 85 -7.34 -5.84 -13.87
CA PRO A 85 -6.24 -5.67 -14.82
C PRO A 85 -4.91 -5.36 -14.12
N ARG A 86 -3.80 -5.91 -14.61
CA ARG A 86 -2.47 -5.69 -13.99
C ARG A 86 -1.82 -4.37 -14.39
N ASP A 87 -2.33 -3.75 -15.44
CA ASP A 87 -1.93 -2.43 -15.92
C ASP A 87 -2.75 -1.35 -15.21
N TRP A 88 -2.07 -0.37 -14.59
CA TRP A 88 -2.69 0.71 -13.81
C TRP A 88 -3.76 1.46 -14.58
N ASN A 89 -3.46 1.87 -15.81
CA ASN A 89 -4.37 2.66 -16.63
C ASN A 89 -5.64 1.88 -16.97
N THR A 90 -5.48 0.60 -17.27
CA THR A 90 -6.58 -0.31 -17.54
C THR A 90 -7.38 -0.56 -16.27
N ALA A 91 -6.74 -0.79 -15.12
CA ALA A 91 -7.43 -0.98 -13.84
C ALA A 91 -8.25 0.26 -13.46
N LEU A 92 -7.67 1.46 -13.45
CA LEU A 92 -8.44 2.69 -13.20
C LEU A 92 -9.63 2.79 -14.14
N MET A 93 -9.43 2.54 -15.44
CA MET A 93 -10.51 2.59 -16.41
C MET A 93 -11.64 1.59 -16.14
N TYR A 94 -11.35 0.43 -15.54
CA TYR A 94 -12.32 -0.63 -15.18
C TYR A 94 -13.08 -0.31 -13.88
N TYR A 95 -12.52 0.55 -13.03
CA TYR A 95 -12.98 0.81 -11.68
C TYR A 95 -13.26 2.29 -11.41
N THR A 96 -13.31 3.14 -12.44
CA THR A 96 -13.71 4.54 -12.34
C THR A 96 -15.02 4.78 -13.08
N ASP A 97 -16.01 5.29 -12.35
CA ASP A 97 -17.29 5.75 -12.90
C ASP A 97 -17.23 7.26 -13.19
N TRP A 98 -18.17 7.77 -13.98
CA TRP A 98 -18.32 9.22 -14.20
C TRP A 98 -19.64 9.70 -13.60
N ILE A 99 -19.55 10.75 -12.79
CA ILE A 99 -20.69 11.43 -12.18
C ILE A 99 -20.86 12.81 -12.81
N TRP A 100 -22.10 13.18 -13.09
CA TRP A 100 -22.46 14.55 -13.41
C TRP A 100 -23.04 15.24 -12.17
N LYS A 101 -22.60 16.46 -11.91
CA LYS A 101 -23.09 17.34 -10.83
C LYS A 101 -23.72 18.59 -11.43
N ASN A 102 -24.93 18.92 -10.97
CA ASN A 102 -25.57 20.20 -11.32
C ASN A 102 -25.01 21.35 -10.46
N GLY A 103 -25.36 22.60 -10.80
CA GLY A 103 -24.95 23.78 -10.03
C GLY A 103 -25.51 23.87 -8.59
N ALA A 104 -26.44 22.98 -8.22
CA ALA A 104 -27.01 22.86 -6.87
C ALA A 104 -26.40 21.70 -6.04
N GLY A 105 -25.51 20.89 -6.64
CA GLY A 105 -24.85 19.75 -5.99
C GLY A 105 -25.54 18.39 -6.17
N ASP A 106 -26.67 18.31 -6.88
CA ASP A 106 -27.31 17.01 -7.16
C ASP A 106 -26.46 16.18 -8.13
N THR A 107 -26.31 14.89 -7.81
CA THR A 107 -25.51 13.95 -8.59
C THR A 107 -26.39 13.02 -9.43
N VAL A 108 -26.01 12.84 -10.69
CA VAL A 108 -26.52 11.75 -11.54
C VAL A 108 -25.33 10.90 -11.97
N ARG A 109 -25.33 9.62 -11.57
CA ARG A 109 -24.34 8.66 -12.07
C ARG A 109 -24.60 8.44 -13.55
N ILE A 110 -23.62 8.80 -14.38
CA ILE A 110 -23.78 8.82 -15.82
C ILE A 110 -23.40 7.46 -16.42
N CYS A 111 -22.31 6.88 -15.92
CA CYS A 111 -21.62 5.78 -16.57
C CYS A 111 -21.17 4.74 -15.54
N LYS A 112 -21.36 3.45 -15.83
CA LYS A 112 -20.81 2.36 -15.03
C LYS A 112 -19.77 1.62 -15.87
N ALA A 113 -18.53 1.54 -15.42
CA ALA A 113 -17.45 0.84 -16.14
C ALA A 113 -17.59 -0.71 -16.14
N GLU A 114 -18.80 -1.25 -16.04
CA GLU A 114 -19.09 -2.68 -15.84
C GLU A 114 -18.61 -3.58 -16.98
N PHE A 115 -18.55 -3.07 -18.21
CA PHE A 115 -18.43 -3.91 -19.40
C PHE A 115 -17.00 -4.26 -19.80
N LEU A 116 -16.04 -3.46 -19.34
CA LEU A 116 -14.63 -3.75 -19.45
C LEU A 116 -14.25 -5.06 -18.71
N ARG A 117 -14.92 -5.34 -17.59
CA ARG A 117 -14.67 -6.53 -16.75
C ARG A 117 -15.07 -7.85 -17.41
N ASN A 118 -15.94 -7.82 -18.43
CA ASN A 118 -16.50 -9.01 -19.07
C ASN A 118 -15.87 -9.33 -20.45
N GLY A 119 -14.68 -8.79 -20.75
CA GLY A 119 -13.98 -9.05 -22.01
C GLY A 119 -14.58 -8.39 -23.25
N LYS A 120 -15.45 -7.37 -23.08
CA LYS A 120 -16.01 -6.59 -24.19
C LYS A 120 -15.14 -5.36 -24.46
N ASP A 121 -14.82 -5.11 -25.73
CA ASP A 121 -14.07 -3.92 -26.18
C ASP A 121 -14.98 -2.68 -26.30
N SER A 122 -15.82 -2.44 -25.29
CA SER A 122 -16.73 -1.30 -25.27
C SER A 122 -17.06 -0.83 -23.86
N VAL A 123 -17.17 0.48 -23.69
CA VAL A 123 -17.68 1.17 -22.50
C VAL A 123 -19.12 1.57 -22.77
N CYS A 124 -20.02 1.23 -21.85
CA CYS A 124 -21.43 1.63 -21.93
C CYS A 124 -21.75 2.63 -20.84
N LEU A 125 -22.33 3.74 -21.26
CA LEU A 125 -22.94 4.74 -20.42
C LEU A 125 -24.40 4.40 -20.25
N GLU A 126 -24.82 4.10 -19.02
CA GLU A 126 -26.21 3.81 -18.67
C GLU A 126 -26.61 4.65 -17.46
N GLY A 127 -27.69 5.42 -17.62
CA GLY A 127 -28.20 6.29 -16.56
C GLY A 127 -29.66 6.66 -16.78
N LYS A 128 -30.21 7.43 -15.85
CA LYS A 128 -31.54 8.06 -16.00
C LYS A 128 -31.38 9.57 -16.08
N TRP A 129 -31.90 10.16 -17.14
CA TRP A 129 -31.92 11.59 -17.37
C TRP A 129 -33.36 12.05 -17.61
N ASN A 130 -33.87 13.01 -16.82
CA ASN A 130 -35.28 13.47 -16.88
C ASN A 130 -36.30 12.31 -16.87
N GLY A 131 -36.05 11.28 -16.06
CA GLY A 131 -36.88 10.07 -16.01
C GLY A 131 -36.74 9.11 -17.21
N LYS A 132 -35.97 9.47 -18.25
CA LYS A 132 -35.68 8.61 -19.42
C LYS A 132 -34.36 7.87 -19.22
N LYS A 133 -34.33 6.58 -19.55
CA LYS A 133 -33.07 5.81 -19.60
C LYS A 133 -32.23 6.32 -20.77
N VAL A 134 -30.99 6.69 -20.49
CA VAL A 134 -29.98 7.02 -21.51
C VAL A 134 -29.01 5.85 -21.58
N ARG A 135 -28.72 5.39 -22.80
CA ARG A 135 -27.76 4.33 -23.08
C ARG A 135 -26.90 4.71 -24.27
N SER A 136 -25.58 4.77 -24.09
CA SER A 136 -24.61 4.98 -25.18
C SER A 136 -23.48 3.98 -25.04
N VAL A 137 -22.98 3.44 -26.15
CA VAL A 137 -21.91 2.43 -26.16
C VAL A 137 -20.79 2.93 -27.07
N ILE A 138 -19.57 2.97 -26.54
CA ILE A 138 -18.37 3.41 -27.25
C ILE A 138 -17.31 2.33 -27.15
N HIS A 139 -16.59 2.09 -28.25
CA HIS A 139 -15.42 1.22 -28.25
C HIS A 139 -14.28 1.74 -27.36
N VAL A 140 -13.54 0.88 -26.66
CA VAL A 140 -12.47 1.30 -25.71
C VAL A 140 -11.40 2.11 -26.43
N ALA A 141 -11.06 1.76 -27.67
CA ALA A 141 -10.13 2.50 -28.51
C ALA A 141 -10.45 4.02 -28.63
N LYS A 142 -11.74 4.40 -28.61
CA LYS A 142 -12.16 5.82 -28.63
C LYS A 142 -12.22 6.44 -27.23
N TYR A 143 -12.58 5.65 -26.22
CA TYR A 143 -12.71 6.12 -24.84
C TYR A 143 -11.36 6.30 -24.13
N LYS A 144 -10.40 5.38 -24.35
CA LYS A 144 -9.11 5.36 -23.67
C LYS A 144 -8.33 6.68 -23.79
N PRO A 145 -8.19 7.33 -24.98
CA PRO A 145 -7.51 8.62 -25.07
C PRO A 145 -8.19 9.73 -24.26
N PHE A 146 -9.53 9.73 -24.21
CA PHE A 146 -10.28 10.68 -23.40
C PHE A 146 -10.04 10.44 -21.90
N PHE A 147 -10.12 9.19 -21.45
CA PHE A 147 -9.92 8.83 -20.04
C PHE A 147 -8.51 9.16 -19.56
N LEU A 148 -7.48 8.81 -20.33
CA LEU A 148 -6.09 9.11 -19.98
C LEU A 148 -5.86 10.61 -19.81
N ARG A 149 -6.34 11.42 -20.76
CA ARG A 149 -6.11 12.87 -20.78
C ARG A 149 -6.86 13.61 -19.68
N ASN A 150 -8.10 13.21 -19.40
CA ASN A 150 -9.00 13.95 -18.52
C ASN A 150 -8.97 13.46 -17.08
N PHE A 151 -8.44 12.26 -16.82
CA PHE A 151 -8.37 11.69 -15.49
C PHE A 151 -6.98 11.21 -15.13
N VAL A 152 -6.44 10.20 -15.82
CA VAL A 152 -5.21 9.51 -15.38
C VAL A 152 -4.01 10.45 -15.23
N TYR A 153 -3.78 11.35 -16.19
CA TYR A 153 -2.67 12.32 -16.10
C TYR A 153 -2.85 13.41 -15.03
N LYS A 154 -4.08 13.56 -14.51
CA LYS A 154 -4.45 14.52 -13.47
C LYS A 154 -4.80 13.83 -12.15
N TYR A 155 -4.52 12.53 -12.02
CA TYR A 155 -5.06 11.69 -10.96
C TYR A 155 -4.72 12.19 -9.54
N TYR A 156 -3.55 12.84 -9.39
CA TYR A 156 -3.09 13.39 -8.11
C TYR A 156 -3.36 14.90 -7.96
N ASP A 157 -4.12 15.51 -8.87
CA ASP A 157 -4.55 16.90 -8.75
C ASP A 157 -5.73 16.98 -7.76
N ASP A 158 -5.79 18.06 -6.97
CA ASP A 158 -6.81 18.21 -5.92
C ASP A 158 -8.25 18.29 -6.47
N GLU A 159 -8.42 18.80 -7.70
CA GLU A 159 -9.69 18.91 -8.39
C GLU A 159 -9.58 18.40 -9.84
N ILE A 160 -10.29 17.31 -10.14
CA ILE A 160 -10.35 16.76 -11.50
C ILE A 160 -11.73 17.03 -12.10
N VAL A 161 -11.77 18.01 -13.01
CA VAL A 161 -12.97 18.34 -13.78
C VAL A 161 -12.73 18.00 -15.25
N SER A 162 -13.64 17.22 -15.83
CA SER A 162 -13.65 16.94 -17.26
C SER A 162 -14.56 17.92 -18.02
N PRO A 163 -14.16 18.42 -19.21
CA PRO A 163 -15.01 19.30 -20.01
C PRO A 163 -16.30 18.60 -20.49
N VAL A 164 -17.45 19.15 -20.11
CA VAL A 164 -18.79 18.63 -20.47
C VAL A 164 -18.95 18.47 -21.98
N ASP A 165 -18.44 19.41 -22.77
CA ASP A 165 -18.54 19.36 -24.23
C ASP A 165 -17.77 18.18 -24.83
N SER A 166 -16.58 17.89 -24.30
CA SER A 166 -15.77 16.75 -24.75
C SER A 166 -16.44 15.42 -24.39
N PHE A 167 -17.07 15.34 -23.23
CA PHE A 167 -17.83 14.17 -22.81
C PHE A 167 -19.10 13.97 -23.64
N ASN A 168 -19.87 15.04 -23.86
CA ASN A 168 -21.06 15.05 -24.71
C ASN A 168 -20.73 14.59 -26.14
N ALA A 169 -19.66 15.12 -26.74
CA ALA A 169 -19.20 14.74 -28.07
C ALA A 169 -18.76 13.26 -28.15
N LEU A 170 -18.10 12.76 -27.11
CA LEU A 170 -17.64 11.37 -27.05
C LEU A 170 -18.82 10.39 -27.02
N PHE A 171 -19.80 10.64 -26.14
CA PHE A 171 -20.94 9.74 -25.93
C PHE A 171 -22.15 10.03 -26.82
N GLY A 172 -22.13 11.11 -27.61
CA GLY A 172 -23.26 11.50 -28.45
C GLY A 172 -24.50 11.87 -27.62
N ILE A 173 -24.28 12.51 -26.47
CA ILE A 173 -25.34 12.93 -25.53
C ILE A 173 -25.32 14.45 -25.33
N THR A 174 -26.35 14.99 -24.69
CA THR A 174 -26.41 16.40 -24.30
C THR A 174 -26.80 16.51 -22.83
N LEU A 175 -25.79 16.68 -21.98
CA LEU A 175 -25.97 17.00 -20.57
C LEU A 175 -26.18 18.52 -20.38
N PRO A 176 -27.02 18.95 -19.43
CA PRO A 176 -27.16 20.38 -19.13
C PRO A 176 -25.92 20.94 -18.42
N PRO A 177 -25.85 22.26 -18.20
CA PRO A 177 -24.74 22.90 -17.53
C PRO A 177 -24.45 22.25 -16.17
N GLY A 178 -23.19 21.89 -15.95
CA GLY A 178 -22.74 21.19 -14.76
C GLY A 178 -21.28 20.78 -14.89
N VAL A 179 -20.85 19.89 -14.00
CA VAL A 179 -19.47 19.41 -13.92
C VAL A 179 -19.48 17.89 -14.03
N ILE A 180 -18.50 17.33 -14.75
CA ILE A 180 -18.30 15.88 -14.82
C ILE A 180 -17.04 15.54 -14.06
N GLU A 181 -17.20 14.67 -13.08
CA GLU A 181 -16.13 14.26 -12.17
C GLU A 181 -15.99 12.72 -12.20
N PRO A 182 -14.75 12.22 -12.13
CA PRO A 182 -14.49 10.80 -12.00
C PRO A 182 -14.73 10.34 -10.56
N GLU A 183 -15.33 9.17 -10.39
CA GLU A 183 -15.49 8.49 -9.11
C GLU A 183 -14.63 7.22 -9.11
N ASP A 184 -13.51 7.25 -8.40
CA ASP A 184 -12.54 6.15 -8.33
C ASP A 184 -12.92 5.12 -7.27
N HIS A 185 -13.23 3.90 -7.71
CA HIS A 185 -13.50 2.74 -6.84
C HIS A 185 -12.34 1.73 -6.79
N LEU A 186 -11.22 2.00 -7.45
CA LEU A 186 -10.02 1.18 -7.34
C LEU A 186 -9.29 1.52 -6.05
N SER A 187 -8.97 2.81 -5.86
CA SER A 187 -8.01 3.20 -4.83
C SER A 187 -8.57 3.17 -3.42
N GLU A 188 -9.90 3.19 -3.26
CA GLU A 188 -10.58 2.92 -1.99
C GLU A 188 -10.20 1.52 -1.44
N HIS A 189 -9.94 0.58 -2.34
CA HIS A 189 -9.60 -0.81 -2.06
C HIS A 189 -8.11 -1.11 -2.28
N GLY A 190 -7.27 -0.07 -2.33
CA GLY A 190 -5.83 -0.22 -2.31
C GLY A 190 -5.18 -0.50 -3.66
N VAL A 191 -3.95 -0.01 -3.82
CA VAL A 191 -3.20 0.06 -5.08
C VAL A 191 -1.75 -0.36 -4.94
N ASN A 192 -1.36 -1.04 -3.86
CA ASN A 192 0.02 -1.41 -3.57
C ASN A 192 0.78 -1.99 -4.80
N PRO A 193 0.28 -3.01 -5.54
CA PRO A 193 1.02 -3.58 -6.68
C PRO A 193 1.29 -2.57 -7.82
N TYR A 194 0.37 -1.63 -8.03
CA TYR A 194 0.54 -0.56 -9.02
C TYR A 194 1.51 0.52 -8.53
N ASN A 195 1.49 0.83 -7.23
CA ASN A 195 2.46 1.70 -6.60
C ASN A 195 3.88 1.12 -6.71
N LEU A 196 4.07 -0.18 -6.49
CA LEU A 196 5.35 -0.86 -6.67
C LEU A 196 5.90 -0.69 -8.09
N THR A 197 5.03 -0.82 -9.11
CA THR A 197 5.39 -0.58 -10.52
C THR A 197 5.90 0.84 -10.74
N SER A 198 5.20 1.84 -10.21
CA SER A 198 5.57 3.26 -10.31
C SER A 198 6.89 3.57 -9.57
N MET A 199 7.03 3.07 -8.35
CA MET A 199 8.22 3.24 -7.51
C MET A 199 9.45 2.61 -8.15
N PHE A 200 9.33 1.39 -8.69
CA PHE A 200 10.42 0.73 -9.39
C PHE A 200 10.89 1.54 -10.61
N ALA A 201 9.96 2.02 -11.45
CA ALA A 201 10.30 2.85 -12.60
C ALA A 201 11.02 4.14 -12.20
N LYS A 202 10.57 4.81 -11.13
CA LYS A 202 11.24 6.00 -10.59
C LYS A 202 12.64 5.68 -10.07
N LEU A 203 12.81 4.55 -9.39
CA LEU A 203 14.11 4.12 -8.87
C LEU A 203 15.10 3.83 -10.01
N VAL A 204 14.66 3.13 -11.07
CA VAL A 204 15.46 2.92 -12.29
C VAL A 204 15.88 4.26 -12.90
N THR A 205 14.98 5.22 -13.02
CA THR A 205 15.32 6.57 -13.53
C THR A 205 16.34 7.27 -12.64
N ALA A 206 16.17 7.23 -11.31
CA ALA A 206 17.12 7.84 -10.38
C ALA A 206 18.52 7.22 -10.51
N PHE A 207 18.62 5.91 -10.70
CA PHE A 207 19.90 5.25 -11.01
C PHE A 207 20.48 5.72 -12.35
N LYS A 208 19.68 5.80 -13.42
CA LYS A 208 20.14 6.29 -14.74
C LYS A 208 20.71 7.70 -14.67
N GLU A 209 20.06 8.56 -13.89
CA GLU A 209 20.45 9.96 -13.67
C GLU A 209 21.57 10.12 -12.64
N ARG A 210 21.94 9.05 -11.94
CA ARG A 210 22.92 9.06 -10.83
C ARG A 210 22.53 10.03 -9.71
N ASP A 211 21.24 10.24 -9.51
CA ASP A 211 20.73 11.05 -8.41
C ASP A 211 20.77 10.24 -7.11
N HIS A 212 21.91 10.27 -6.44
CA HIS A 212 22.14 9.53 -5.19
C HIS A 212 21.12 9.87 -4.09
N LYS A 213 20.61 11.10 -4.05
CA LYS A 213 19.59 11.50 -3.08
C LYS A 213 18.27 10.79 -3.37
N GLN A 214 17.84 10.80 -4.63
CA GLN A 214 16.61 10.13 -5.04
C GLN A 214 16.74 8.60 -5.00
N ILE A 215 17.89 8.03 -5.35
CA ILE A 215 18.16 6.59 -5.18
C ILE A 215 17.96 6.19 -3.72
N LEU A 216 18.55 6.93 -2.78
CA LEU A 216 18.45 6.63 -1.36
C LEU A 216 17.00 6.72 -0.86
N LYS A 217 16.31 7.82 -1.18
CA LYS A 217 14.92 8.03 -0.77
C LYS A 217 13.98 6.98 -1.37
N LEU A 218 14.03 6.79 -2.69
CA LEU A 218 13.14 5.87 -3.40
C LEU A 218 13.41 4.42 -3.00
N SER A 219 14.68 4.01 -2.80
CA SER A 219 14.98 2.65 -2.33
C SER A 219 14.35 2.38 -0.97
N THR A 220 14.47 3.33 -0.05
CA THR A 220 13.96 3.23 1.31
C THR A 220 12.43 3.13 1.33
N GLU A 221 11.74 4.04 0.65
CA GLU A 221 10.27 4.03 0.58
C GLU A 221 9.76 2.83 -0.22
N PHE A 222 10.47 2.41 -1.27
CA PHE A 222 10.10 1.23 -2.04
C PHE A 222 10.20 -0.05 -1.21
N GLY A 223 11.22 -0.17 -0.37
CA GLY A 223 11.37 -1.31 0.53
C GLY A 223 10.21 -1.45 1.52
N HIS A 224 9.66 -0.33 2.00
CA HIS A 224 8.43 -0.33 2.82
C HIS A 224 7.25 -0.98 2.10
N TYR A 225 6.87 -0.46 0.92
CA TYR A 225 5.71 -0.96 0.18
C TYR A 225 5.90 -2.42 -0.27
N VAL A 226 7.14 -2.83 -0.53
CA VAL A 226 7.48 -4.24 -0.79
C VAL A 226 7.26 -5.09 0.46
N GLY A 227 7.64 -4.59 1.63
CA GLY A 227 7.33 -5.21 2.93
C GLY A 227 5.83 -5.41 3.12
N ASP A 228 5.02 -4.38 2.85
CA ASP A 228 3.56 -4.49 2.98
C ASP A 228 2.98 -5.58 2.08
N ALA A 229 3.49 -5.68 0.84
CA ALA A 229 3.05 -6.71 -0.10
C ALA A 229 3.32 -8.13 0.42
N HIS A 230 4.25 -8.31 1.36
CA HIS A 230 4.54 -9.60 1.99
C HIS A 230 3.64 -9.96 3.18
N VAL A 231 2.83 -9.02 3.65
CA VAL A 231 1.88 -9.23 4.75
C VAL A 231 0.54 -9.73 4.17
N PRO A 232 0.05 -10.91 4.56
CA PRO A 232 -1.25 -11.40 4.08
C PRO A 232 -2.41 -10.43 4.35
N LEU A 233 -2.41 -9.76 5.50
CA LEU A 233 -3.49 -8.86 5.93
C LEU A 233 -3.58 -7.56 5.11
N HIS A 234 -2.48 -7.13 4.46
CA HIS A 234 -2.50 -6.03 3.48
C HIS A 234 -3.14 -6.44 2.14
N THR A 235 -3.60 -7.68 1.99
CA THR A 235 -4.19 -8.19 0.74
C THR A 235 -5.69 -8.48 0.80
N CYS A 236 -6.37 -8.13 1.90
CA CYS A 236 -7.80 -8.41 2.07
C CYS A 236 -8.55 -7.32 2.83
N SER A 237 -9.87 -7.28 2.62
CA SER A 237 -10.72 -6.32 3.33
C SER A 237 -10.90 -6.64 4.82
N ASN A 238 -10.65 -7.88 5.26
CA ASN A 238 -10.65 -8.30 6.68
C ASN A 238 -9.26 -8.15 7.36
N TYR A 239 -8.48 -7.16 6.94
CA TYR A 239 -7.12 -6.89 7.42
C TYR A 239 -6.92 -6.91 8.94
N ASN A 240 -7.87 -6.38 9.72
CA ASN A 240 -7.75 -6.33 11.16
C ASN A 240 -8.66 -7.34 11.85
N GLY A 241 -9.16 -8.35 11.14
CA GLY A 241 -10.07 -9.34 11.72
C GLY A 241 -11.45 -8.79 12.09
N GLN A 242 -11.76 -7.55 11.69
CA GLN A 242 -12.95 -6.81 12.11
C GLN A 242 -14.27 -7.41 11.55
N LEU A 243 -14.19 -8.24 10.52
CA LEU A 243 -15.33 -8.98 9.97
C LEU A 243 -15.52 -10.36 10.61
N THR A 244 -14.52 -10.86 11.34
CA THR A 244 -14.51 -12.20 11.97
C THR A 244 -14.35 -12.15 13.49
N GLY A 245 -14.31 -10.94 14.08
CA GLY A 245 -14.19 -10.70 15.52
C GLY A 245 -12.82 -11.10 16.05
N GLN A 246 -11.77 -10.60 15.40
CA GLN A 246 -10.35 -10.79 15.75
C GLN A 246 -9.62 -9.43 15.68
N ASP A 247 -10.32 -8.35 16.07
CA ASP A 247 -9.82 -6.98 16.08
C ASP A 247 -8.45 -6.87 16.75
N GLY A 248 -7.46 -6.34 16.02
CA GLY A 248 -6.06 -6.23 16.46
C GLY A 248 -5.14 -7.34 15.93
N ILE A 249 -5.63 -8.29 15.11
CA ILE A 249 -4.77 -9.31 14.49
C ILE A 249 -3.73 -8.71 13.54
N HIS A 250 -4.00 -7.53 12.97
CA HIS A 250 -3.05 -6.82 12.11
C HIS A 250 -1.76 -6.48 12.86
N GLY A 251 -1.87 -5.69 13.93
CA GLY A 251 -0.73 -5.33 14.78
C GLY A 251 -0.13 -6.53 15.49
N PHE A 252 -0.91 -7.58 15.76
CA PHE A 252 -0.38 -8.84 16.29
C PHE A 252 0.60 -9.49 15.30
N TRP A 253 0.21 -9.62 14.03
CA TRP A 253 1.00 -10.28 13.00
C TRP A 253 2.19 -9.43 12.55
N GLU A 254 1.97 -8.15 12.23
CA GLU A 254 2.98 -7.29 11.61
C GLU A 254 3.98 -6.72 12.63
N SER A 255 3.54 -6.51 13.87
CA SER A 255 4.32 -5.79 14.88
C SER A 255 4.74 -6.72 16.02
N ARG A 256 3.77 -7.29 16.74
CA ARG A 256 4.04 -8.01 17.99
C ARG A 256 4.92 -9.24 17.79
N ILE A 257 4.64 -10.07 16.80
CA ILE A 257 5.39 -11.30 16.55
C ILE A 257 6.84 -10.98 16.13
N PRO A 258 7.10 -10.15 15.10
CA PRO A 258 8.47 -9.79 14.74
C PRO A 258 9.25 -9.12 15.87
N GLU A 259 8.63 -8.24 16.67
CA GLU A 259 9.27 -7.60 17.83
C GLU A 259 9.74 -8.61 18.87
N LEU A 260 9.00 -9.71 19.06
CA LEU A 260 9.34 -10.74 20.03
C LEU A 260 10.42 -11.68 19.51
N PHE A 261 10.37 -12.07 18.24
CA PHE A 261 11.13 -13.24 17.76
C PHE A 261 12.18 -12.93 16.68
N ALA A 262 12.02 -11.88 15.86
CA ALA A 262 12.84 -11.74 14.65
C ALA A 262 14.33 -11.55 14.92
N ASP A 263 14.71 -10.83 15.98
CA ASP A 263 16.12 -10.62 16.34
C ASP A 263 16.69 -11.71 17.26
N LEU A 264 15.83 -12.56 17.83
CA LEU A 264 16.22 -13.61 18.77
C LEU A 264 16.29 -15.00 18.11
N GLU A 265 15.40 -15.26 17.15
CA GLU A 265 15.14 -16.61 16.65
C GLU A 265 15.25 -16.73 15.12
N TYR A 266 14.89 -15.70 14.34
CA TYR A 266 14.84 -15.82 12.88
C TYR A 266 16.22 -15.86 12.25
N ASP A 267 16.36 -16.68 11.21
CA ASP A 267 17.55 -16.66 10.38
C ASP A 267 17.46 -15.47 9.40
N ALA A 268 18.39 -14.52 9.52
CA ALA A 268 18.50 -13.38 8.63
C ALA A 268 19.35 -13.64 7.37
N LEU A 269 19.93 -14.85 7.22
CA LEU A 269 20.76 -15.21 6.08
C LEU A 269 19.89 -15.63 4.88
N VAL A 270 19.44 -14.63 4.12
CA VAL A 270 18.54 -14.83 2.97
C VAL A 270 19.27 -14.98 1.62
N GLY A 271 20.60 -14.90 1.61
CA GLY A 271 21.41 -14.99 0.39
C GLY A 271 21.55 -13.68 -0.38
N SER A 272 22.24 -13.73 -1.53
CA SER A 272 22.50 -12.56 -2.37
C SER A 272 21.29 -12.15 -3.20
N ALA A 273 21.18 -10.85 -3.45
CA ALA A 273 20.20 -10.26 -4.35
C ALA A 273 20.29 -10.87 -5.76
N VAL A 274 19.14 -11.13 -6.38
CA VAL A 274 19.05 -11.73 -7.72
C VAL A 274 18.32 -10.82 -8.69
N TYR A 275 18.65 -10.93 -9.98
CA TYR A 275 18.01 -10.13 -11.01
C TYR A 275 16.59 -10.65 -11.32
N ILE A 276 15.60 -9.77 -11.22
CA ILE A 276 14.19 -10.08 -11.51
C ILE A 276 13.86 -9.62 -12.93
N LYS A 277 13.83 -10.57 -13.87
CA LYS A 277 13.62 -10.28 -15.31
C LYS A 277 12.30 -9.56 -15.63
N LYS A 278 11.26 -9.79 -14.82
CA LYS A 278 9.93 -9.22 -15.05
C LYS A 278 9.36 -8.66 -13.73
N PRO A 279 9.77 -7.45 -13.33
CA PRO A 279 9.40 -6.88 -12.04
C PRO A 279 7.89 -6.80 -11.83
N ASN A 280 7.12 -6.39 -12.86
CA ASN A 280 5.67 -6.27 -12.74
C ASN A 280 4.98 -7.62 -12.47
N GLU A 281 5.37 -8.70 -13.16
CA GLU A 281 4.84 -10.04 -12.89
C GLU A 281 5.22 -10.49 -11.47
N TYR A 282 6.41 -10.13 -11.01
CA TYR A 282 6.90 -10.45 -9.67
C TYR A 282 6.15 -9.71 -8.57
N PHE A 283 5.80 -8.42 -8.74
CA PHE A 283 4.99 -7.67 -7.77
C PHE A 283 3.64 -8.34 -7.51
N TRP A 284 2.95 -8.72 -8.57
CA TRP A 284 1.68 -9.45 -8.46
C TRP A 284 1.86 -10.84 -7.85
N LYS A 285 2.96 -11.53 -8.16
CA LYS A 285 3.27 -12.82 -7.55
C LYS A 285 3.39 -12.70 -6.03
N ILE A 286 4.15 -11.73 -5.51
CA ILE A 286 4.32 -11.52 -4.06
C ILE A 286 2.98 -11.35 -3.37
N VAL A 287 2.11 -10.50 -3.93
CA VAL A 287 0.80 -10.18 -3.38
C VAL A 287 -0.10 -11.41 -3.38
N PHE A 288 -0.07 -12.22 -4.44
CA PHE A 288 -0.82 -13.46 -4.50
C PHE A 288 -0.29 -14.55 -3.56
N ASP A 289 1.03 -14.67 -3.43
CA ASP A 289 1.64 -15.57 -2.45
C ASP A 289 1.22 -15.18 -1.02
N SER A 290 1.24 -13.87 -0.70
CA SER A 290 0.71 -13.33 0.56
C SER A 290 -0.75 -13.68 0.77
N HIS A 291 -1.59 -13.41 -0.23
CA HIS A 291 -3.02 -13.56 -0.12
C HIS A 291 -3.45 -15.01 0.12
N ALA A 292 -2.68 -15.98 -0.40
CA ALA A 292 -2.94 -17.39 -0.16
C ALA A 292 -2.91 -17.78 1.33
N PHE A 293 -2.23 -17.00 2.18
CA PHE A 293 -2.16 -17.24 3.63
C PHE A 293 -3.26 -16.54 4.44
N VAL A 294 -4.11 -15.71 3.83
CA VAL A 294 -5.15 -14.95 4.57
C VAL A 294 -6.08 -15.87 5.35
N ASP A 295 -6.51 -16.98 4.75
CA ASP A 295 -7.37 -17.96 5.42
C ASP A 295 -6.67 -18.59 6.63
N SER A 296 -5.41 -19.02 6.46
CA SER A 296 -4.62 -19.59 7.55
C SER A 296 -4.40 -18.61 8.69
N VAL A 297 -4.01 -17.36 8.38
CA VAL A 297 -3.80 -16.30 9.38
C VAL A 297 -5.05 -16.10 10.24
N LEU A 298 -6.21 -15.96 9.60
CA LEU A 298 -7.47 -15.70 10.32
C LEU A 298 -7.98 -16.94 11.05
N THR A 299 -8.01 -18.10 10.39
CA THR A 299 -8.62 -19.31 10.96
C THR A 299 -7.79 -19.91 12.10
N ILE A 300 -6.45 -19.86 12.00
CA ILE A 300 -5.55 -20.36 13.04
C ILE A 300 -5.63 -19.49 14.28
N GLU A 301 -5.60 -18.16 14.14
CA GLU A 301 -5.74 -17.24 15.29
C GLU A 301 -7.11 -17.41 15.93
N LYS A 302 -8.19 -17.53 15.13
CA LYS A 302 -9.54 -17.72 15.66
C LYS A 302 -9.67 -19.02 16.45
N ARG A 303 -9.09 -20.10 15.95
CA ARG A 303 -9.08 -21.39 16.65
C ARG A 303 -8.26 -21.28 17.93
N LEU A 304 -7.07 -20.69 17.86
CA LEU A 304 -6.17 -20.56 18.99
C LEU A 304 -6.82 -19.72 20.11
N SER A 305 -7.41 -18.57 19.81
CA SER A 305 -8.11 -17.72 20.79
C SER A 305 -9.29 -18.42 21.47
N GLN A 306 -9.89 -19.43 20.85
CA GLN A 306 -10.96 -20.24 21.44
C GLN A 306 -10.44 -21.37 22.34
N THR A 307 -9.25 -21.90 22.04
CA THR A 307 -8.68 -23.06 22.75
C THR A 307 -7.66 -22.67 23.82
N TYR A 308 -7.02 -21.52 23.69
CA TYR A 308 -5.98 -21.04 24.61
C TYR A 308 -6.60 -20.37 25.85
N PRO A 309 -6.07 -20.56 27.06
CA PRO A 309 -6.61 -19.95 28.27
C PRO A 309 -6.74 -18.42 28.15
N THR A 310 -7.95 -17.89 28.34
CA THR A 310 -8.28 -16.46 28.07
C THR A 310 -7.43 -15.49 28.91
N ASP A 311 -7.07 -15.89 30.12
CA ASP A 311 -6.21 -15.13 31.04
C ASP A 311 -4.72 -15.12 30.64
N GLN A 312 -4.32 -15.95 29.67
CA GLN A 312 -2.94 -16.04 29.16
C GLN A 312 -2.77 -15.49 27.74
N GLN A 313 -3.85 -15.05 27.09
CA GLN A 313 -3.78 -14.49 25.73
C GLN A 313 -3.19 -13.08 25.73
N TYR A 314 -3.49 -12.27 26.76
CA TYR A 314 -3.07 -10.87 26.86
C TYR A 314 -2.37 -10.58 28.19
N CYS A 315 -1.31 -9.78 28.13
CA CYS A 315 -0.58 -9.30 29.30
C CYS A 315 -0.16 -7.84 29.14
N GLN A 316 0.32 -7.28 30.25
CA GLN A 316 0.95 -5.97 30.26
C GLN A 316 2.34 -6.07 29.66
N ALA A 317 2.57 -5.34 28.58
CA ALA A 317 3.86 -5.21 27.93
C ALA A 317 4.30 -3.74 27.99
N GLU A 318 5.57 -3.50 28.27
CA GLU A 318 6.14 -2.16 28.15
C GLU A 318 6.52 -1.90 26.68
N ARG A 319 5.98 -0.84 26.10
CA ARG A 319 6.27 -0.34 24.75
C ARG A 319 6.53 1.16 24.81
N LEU A 320 7.74 1.60 24.42
CA LEU A 320 8.20 3.01 24.48
C LEU A 320 8.08 3.65 25.88
N GLY A 321 8.20 2.87 26.96
CA GLY A 321 7.99 3.38 28.31
C GLY A 321 6.52 3.56 28.69
N LEU A 322 5.59 3.06 27.87
CA LEU A 322 4.17 2.95 28.18
C LEU A 322 3.81 1.49 28.44
N VAL A 323 2.95 1.25 29.42
CA VAL A 323 2.39 -0.08 29.65
C VAL A 323 1.14 -0.23 28.80
N VAL A 324 1.17 -1.15 27.85
CA VAL A 324 0.05 -1.47 26.96
C VAL A 324 -0.42 -2.91 27.19
N ARG A 325 -1.67 -3.18 26.86
CA ARG A 325 -2.20 -4.54 26.80
C ARG A 325 -1.88 -5.12 25.42
N ALA A 326 -1.08 -6.18 25.36
CA ALA A 326 -0.68 -6.84 24.12
C ALA A 326 -0.76 -8.37 24.27
N GLN A 327 -0.68 -9.10 23.16
CA GLN A 327 -0.64 -10.55 23.17
C GLN A 327 0.60 -11.05 23.92
N CYS A 328 0.44 -12.06 24.77
CA CYS A 328 1.55 -12.60 25.54
C CYS A 328 2.57 -13.33 24.67
N PRO A 329 3.87 -13.32 25.05
CA PRO A 329 4.91 -14.02 24.30
C PRO A 329 4.57 -15.50 24.08
N GLU A 330 4.00 -16.18 25.06
CA GLU A 330 3.64 -17.60 24.98
C GLU A 330 2.49 -17.83 23.97
N TYR A 331 1.47 -16.96 23.98
CA TYR A 331 0.39 -16.99 22.99
C TYR A 331 0.90 -16.70 21.58
N ALA A 332 1.77 -15.69 21.45
CA ALA A 332 2.43 -15.33 20.19
C ALA A 332 3.27 -16.49 19.64
N LYS A 333 3.99 -17.19 20.52
CA LYS A 333 4.82 -18.32 20.15
C LYS A 333 3.97 -19.51 19.70
N GLU A 334 2.89 -19.82 20.42
CA GLU A 334 1.97 -20.88 20.02
C GLU A 334 1.32 -20.60 18.66
N TYR A 335 0.93 -19.35 18.42
CA TYR A 335 0.42 -18.93 17.12
C TYR A 335 1.47 -19.13 16.02
N GLU A 336 2.70 -18.69 16.22
CA GLU A 336 3.80 -18.89 15.27
C GLU A 336 4.05 -20.38 14.97
N VAL A 337 4.06 -21.23 16.01
CA VAL A 337 4.21 -22.69 15.85
C VAL A 337 3.08 -23.27 14.99
N GLN A 338 1.82 -22.85 15.21
CA GLN A 338 0.70 -23.31 14.40
C GLN A 338 0.71 -22.76 12.97
N MET A 339 1.38 -21.64 12.75
CA MET A 339 1.63 -21.06 11.42
C MET A 339 2.84 -21.71 10.71
N ASP A 340 3.50 -22.69 11.33
CA ASP A 340 4.57 -23.52 10.75
C ASP A 340 5.70 -22.69 10.11
N GLY A 341 6.15 -21.64 10.82
CA GLY A 341 7.25 -20.78 10.35
C GLY A 341 6.87 -19.78 9.25
N MET A 342 5.61 -19.71 8.83
CA MET A 342 5.17 -18.84 7.72
C MET A 342 5.54 -17.36 7.92
N ILE A 343 5.46 -16.83 9.16
CA ILE A 343 5.79 -15.43 9.44
C ILE A 343 7.28 -15.16 9.17
N GLU A 344 8.16 -16.03 9.64
CA GLU A 344 9.60 -15.95 9.36
C GLU A 344 9.86 -16.06 7.85
N ASP A 345 9.20 -17.00 7.16
CA ASP A 345 9.35 -17.17 5.71
C ASP A 345 8.96 -15.90 4.94
N ARG A 346 7.84 -15.25 5.31
CA ARG A 346 7.44 -13.96 4.70
C ARG A 346 8.46 -12.87 5.02
N TRP A 347 8.94 -12.80 6.25
CA TRP A 347 9.94 -11.81 6.66
C TRP A 347 11.27 -11.99 5.90
N ARG A 348 11.76 -13.22 5.76
CA ARG A 348 12.95 -13.57 4.96
C ARG A 348 12.75 -13.24 3.49
N ALA A 349 11.59 -13.59 2.92
CA ALA A 349 11.24 -13.27 1.54
C ALA A 349 11.20 -11.75 1.29
N SER A 350 10.73 -10.95 2.24
CA SER A 350 10.77 -9.49 2.17
C SER A 350 12.19 -8.97 2.04
N ILE A 351 13.11 -9.41 2.91
CA ILE A 351 14.51 -8.96 2.89
C ILE A 351 15.15 -9.26 1.53
N HIS A 352 15.01 -10.51 1.07
CA HIS A 352 15.60 -10.94 -0.19
C HIS A 352 15.01 -10.20 -1.38
N THR A 353 13.70 -10.00 -1.38
CA THR A 353 12.99 -9.31 -2.45
C THR A 353 13.36 -7.83 -2.52
N ILE A 354 13.43 -7.13 -1.39
CA ILE A 354 13.82 -5.70 -1.35
C ILE A 354 15.21 -5.53 -1.97
N GLY A 355 16.18 -6.34 -1.52
CA GLY A 355 17.54 -6.31 -2.06
C GLY A 355 17.60 -6.66 -3.56
N SER A 356 16.87 -7.70 -3.96
CA SER A 356 16.76 -8.14 -5.36
C SER A 356 16.14 -7.07 -6.25
N LEU A 357 15.15 -6.32 -5.78
CA LEU A 357 14.51 -5.25 -6.54
C LEU A 357 15.37 -3.99 -6.63
N TRP A 358 16.09 -3.61 -5.58
CA TRP A 358 17.11 -2.56 -5.65
C TRP A 358 18.20 -2.92 -6.67
N TYR A 359 18.71 -4.16 -6.59
CA TYR A 359 19.68 -4.68 -7.53
C TYR A 359 19.15 -4.70 -8.97
N THR A 360 17.92 -5.16 -9.17
CA THR A 360 17.27 -5.18 -10.49
C THR A 360 17.14 -3.77 -11.05
N ALA A 361 16.73 -2.79 -10.25
CA ALA A 361 16.63 -1.40 -10.70
C ALA A 361 17.99 -0.81 -11.11
N TRP A 362 19.06 -1.15 -10.38
CA TRP A 362 20.42 -0.75 -10.71
C TRP A 362 20.93 -1.40 -12.00
N VAL A 363 20.65 -2.69 -12.21
CA VAL A 363 20.98 -3.41 -13.46
C VAL A 363 20.22 -2.82 -14.65
N ASP A 364 18.92 -2.59 -14.52
CA ASP A 364 18.07 -1.99 -15.56
C ASP A 364 18.45 -0.54 -15.91
N ALA A 365 19.17 0.13 -15.00
CA ALA A 365 19.74 1.44 -15.20
C ALA A 365 21.12 1.43 -15.90
N GLY A 366 21.66 0.26 -16.22
CA GLY A 366 22.98 0.11 -16.84
C GLY A 366 24.13 0.08 -15.84
N GLN A 367 23.86 -0.31 -14.59
CA GLN A 367 24.86 -0.52 -13.54
C GLN A 367 25.78 0.71 -13.31
N PRO A 368 25.22 1.91 -13.05
CA PRO A 368 26.02 3.10 -12.80
C PRO A 368 26.98 2.89 -11.62
N ASP A 369 28.18 3.47 -11.70
CA ASP A 369 29.19 3.39 -10.64
C ASP A 369 28.69 4.09 -9.37
N MET A 370 28.55 3.33 -8.28
CA MET A 370 28.09 3.80 -6.97
C MET A 370 29.24 4.04 -5.98
N SER A 371 30.51 3.86 -6.40
CA SER A 371 31.69 3.94 -5.52
C SER A 371 32.05 5.35 -5.07
N LYS A 372 31.60 6.38 -5.82
CA LYS A 372 31.81 7.80 -5.52
C LYS A 372 30.47 8.50 -5.33
N PRO A 373 29.72 8.18 -4.27
CA PRO A 373 28.47 8.86 -4.04
C PRO A 373 28.76 10.33 -3.76
N GLY A 374 28.09 11.22 -4.49
CA GLY A 374 28.08 12.64 -4.20
C GLY A 374 27.60 12.89 -2.75
N VAL A 375 27.90 14.07 -2.21
CA VAL A 375 27.36 14.45 -0.90
C VAL A 375 25.84 14.53 -1.01
N ILE A 376 25.14 13.74 -0.18
CA ILE A 376 23.68 13.81 -0.09
C ILE A 376 23.35 14.93 0.88
N GLU A 377 22.95 16.07 0.34
CA GLU A 377 22.48 17.22 1.12
C GLU A 377 20.98 17.41 0.90
N TRP A 378 20.27 17.57 2.00
CA TRP A 378 18.86 17.97 2.01
C TRP A 378 18.78 19.48 2.13
N THR A 379 18.05 20.10 1.22
CA THR A 379 17.76 21.54 1.25
C THR A 379 16.91 21.89 2.48
N ASP A 380 16.93 23.14 2.91
CA ASP A 380 16.11 23.60 4.04
C ASP A 380 14.61 23.41 3.78
N ALA A 381 14.18 23.54 2.53
CA ALA A 381 12.81 23.26 2.13
C ALA A 381 12.45 21.77 2.31
N GLU A 382 13.34 20.86 1.94
CA GLU A 382 13.13 19.41 2.13
C GLU A 382 13.12 19.03 3.61
N LYS A 383 14.05 19.58 4.40
CA LYS A 383 14.08 19.36 5.86
C LYS A 383 12.79 19.85 6.52
N LYS A 384 12.35 21.07 6.18
CA LYS A 384 11.10 21.62 6.66
C LYS A 384 9.90 20.76 6.26
N ALA A 385 9.87 20.24 5.04
CA ALA A 385 8.80 19.33 4.60
C ALA A 385 8.78 18.02 5.42
N MET A 386 9.94 17.43 5.72
CA MET A 386 10.05 16.25 6.59
C MET A 386 9.60 16.56 8.02
N GLU A 387 9.96 17.72 8.58
CA GLU A 387 9.51 18.16 9.91
C GLU A 387 8.00 18.41 9.95
N GLU A 388 7.42 18.96 8.89
CA GLU A 388 5.97 19.16 8.77
C GLU A 388 5.22 17.82 8.69
N GLU A 389 5.75 16.83 7.98
CA GLU A 389 5.19 15.48 7.93
C GLU A 389 5.23 14.81 9.32
N GLU A 390 6.37 14.88 10.01
CA GLU A 390 6.53 14.38 11.38
C GLU A 390 5.57 15.08 12.37
N LYS A 391 5.35 16.39 12.21
CA LYS A 391 4.38 17.15 13.02
C LYS A 391 2.95 16.69 12.79
N LYS A 392 2.56 16.42 11.53
CA LYS A 392 1.23 15.90 11.18
C LYS A 392 1.02 14.50 11.73
N TYR A 393 2.04 13.64 11.63
CA TYR A 393 2.05 12.32 12.24
C TYR A 393 1.80 12.38 13.75
N ARG A 394 2.57 13.22 14.48
CA ARG A 394 2.40 13.41 15.93
C ARG A 394 1.05 13.98 16.35
N ALA A 395 0.34 14.67 15.44
CA ALA A 395 -1.00 15.18 15.71
C ALA A 395 -2.09 14.08 15.69
N GLY A 396 -1.78 12.86 15.22
CA GLY A 396 -2.62 11.68 15.37
C GLY A 396 -3.86 11.59 14.48
N LYS A 397 -4.08 12.54 13.56
CA LYS A 397 -5.24 12.51 12.65
C LYS A 397 -4.91 11.80 11.35
N ILE A 398 -5.22 10.50 11.28
CA ILE A 398 -5.08 9.69 10.06
C ILE A 398 -6.02 10.22 8.96
N LYS A 399 -5.55 10.21 7.71
CA LYS A 399 -6.38 10.45 6.51
C LYS A 399 -6.49 9.15 5.72
N GLY A 400 -7.71 8.69 5.44
CA GLY A 400 -7.97 7.44 4.72
C GLY A 400 -8.29 6.27 5.65
N ARG A 401 -7.92 5.04 5.26
CA ARG A 401 -8.16 3.80 6.04
C ARG A 401 -7.43 3.90 7.40
N PRO A 402 -8.12 3.62 8.53
CA PRO A 402 -7.46 3.49 9.83
C PRO A 402 -6.44 2.34 9.81
N HIS A 403 -5.36 2.50 10.56
CA HIS A 403 -4.42 1.42 10.90
C HIS A 403 -4.51 1.29 12.41
N ASP A 404 -5.29 0.31 12.87
CA ASP A 404 -5.41 0.04 14.30
C ASP A 404 -4.42 -1.09 14.62
N ASP A 405 -3.24 -0.71 15.12
CA ASP A 405 -2.19 -1.60 15.62
C ASP A 405 -2.42 -2.02 17.09
#